data_AF-A0A924QPY8-F1
#
_entry.id   AF-A0A924QPY8-F1
#
_cell.length_a   1.000
_cell.length_b   1.000
_cell.length_c   1.000
_cell.angle_alpha   90.00
_cell.angle_beta   90.00
_cell.angle_gamma   90.00
#
_symmetry.space_group_name_H-M   'P 1'
#
loop_
_entity.id
_entity.type
_entity.pdbx_description
1 polymer ?
#
loop_
_entity_poly.entity_id
_entity_poly.type
_entity_poly.pdbx_seq_one_letter_code
_entity_poly.pdbx_strand_id
1 'polypeptide(L)'
;FFGEPMLNISDFMQTTDGQGVINILAADKLMNAPRLYATFLLWMLSELFEQLPEVGDLEQPKLVFFFDEAHLLFNEAPKVLVERIELVVRLVRSKGVGVYFVTQNPLDIPDAVLAQLGNRVQHALRAFTPRDQKAVKATAQTMRQKPGLDIEAAITELAVGEALISLLDAKGRPSVTERVYVLPPGSQIGPITAEQRQALLQNSLVAGVYEKVQDRESAYEKLQGRAQAGASAAQTLPGGGAAGQTDSGGIMGGLKDVLFGTTGPRGGVHDGLAQSMAKSAVRTMGSTVGREIIRGVLGSIFGGGKR
;
A
#
# COMPACT_ATOMS: atom_id res chain seq x y z
N PHE A 1 2.78 -5.63 1.95
CA PHE A 1 2.01 -5.36 0.71
C PHE A 1 2.30 -6.41 -0.36
N PHE A 2 2.39 -7.70 -0.07
CA PHE A 2 1.25 -8.62 -0.11
C PHE A 2 1.79 -9.98 0.32
N GLY A 3 2.63 -9.97 1.36
CA GLY A 3 3.35 -11.14 1.80
C GLY A 3 4.63 -10.74 2.52
N GLU A 4 5.32 -11.77 2.97
CA GLU A 4 6.66 -11.70 3.49
C GLU A 4 7.61 -12.50 2.60
N PRO A 5 8.82 -11.98 2.31
CA PRO A 5 9.37 -10.73 2.84
C PRO A 5 8.66 -9.47 2.28
N MET A 6 8.55 -8.45 3.13
CA MET A 6 8.06 -7.14 2.70
C MET A 6 9.03 -6.59 1.65
N LEU A 7 8.51 -6.01 0.57
CA LEU A 7 9.39 -5.45 -0.44
C LEU A 7 10.28 -4.38 0.17
N ASN A 8 11.52 -4.39 -0.27
CA ASN A 8 12.48 -3.35 0.01
C ASN A 8 12.51 -2.38 -1.16
N ILE A 9 12.16 -1.12 -0.91
CA ILE A 9 12.21 -0.06 -1.93
C ILE A 9 13.64 0.16 -2.45
N SER A 10 14.65 -0.15 -1.64
CA SER A 10 16.06 -0.07 -2.06
C SER A 10 16.41 -1.00 -3.20
N ASP A 11 15.65 -2.09 -3.38
CA ASP A 11 15.87 -3.03 -4.47
C ASP A 11 15.57 -2.40 -5.84
N PHE A 12 14.68 -1.40 -5.89
CA PHE A 12 14.38 -0.67 -7.12
C PHE A 12 15.50 0.27 -7.58
N MET A 13 16.43 0.60 -6.70
CA MET A 13 17.53 1.55 -6.97
C MET A 13 18.87 0.84 -7.19
N GLN A 14 18.84 -0.47 -7.42
CA GLN A 14 20.02 -1.25 -7.76
C GLN A 14 20.59 -0.83 -9.13
N THR A 15 21.88 -1.07 -9.29
CA THR A 15 22.59 -0.87 -10.56
C THR A 15 23.31 -2.15 -10.97
N THR A 16 23.49 -2.35 -12.27
CA THR A 16 24.28 -3.45 -12.85
C THR A 16 25.22 -2.84 -13.87
N ASP A 17 26.52 -3.11 -13.73
CA ASP A 17 27.58 -2.55 -14.61
C ASP A 17 27.52 -1.02 -14.75
N GLY A 18 27.16 -0.32 -13.67
CA GLY A 18 27.01 1.14 -13.63
C GLY A 18 25.75 1.68 -14.29
N GLN A 19 24.84 0.82 -14.74
CA GLN A 19 23.55 1.19 -15.33
C GLN A 19 22.40 0.93 -14.37
N GLY A 20 21.36 1.77 -14.42
CA GLY A 20 20.12 1.54 -13.67
C GLY A 20 19.38 0.31 -14.15
N VAL A 21 18.69 -0.37 -13.23
CA VAL A 21 17.93 -1.59 -13.53
C VAL A 21 16.47 -1.24 -13.87
N ILE A 22 15.92 -1.85 -14.93
CA ILE A 22 14.50 -1.74 -15.26
C ILE A 22 13.73 -2.75 -14.41
N ASN A 23 12.93 -2.24 -13.47
CA ASN A 23 12.08 -3.03 -12.61
C ASN A 23 10.67 -3.14 -13.23
N ILE A 24 10.18 -4.36 -13.43
CA ILE A 24 8.83 -4.61 -13.96
C ILE A 24 7.96 -5.19 -12.85
N LEU A 25 6.96 -4.42 -12.40
CA LEU A 25 5.96 -4.87 -11.44
C LEU A 25 4.78 -5.50 -12.18
N ALA A 26 4.79 -6.83 -12.31
CA ALA A 26 3.71 -7.58 -12.94
C ALA A 26 2.45 -7.55 -12.04
N ALA A 27 1.50 -6.68 -12.39
CA ALA A 27 0.28 -6.42 -11.62
C ALA A 27 -0.98 -7.04 -12.26
N ASP A 28 -0.83 -8.08 -13.10
CA ASP A 28 -1.90 -8.65 -13.94
C ASP A 28 -3.19 -8.97 -13.16
N LYS A 29 -3.05 -9.52 -11.95
CA LYS A 29 -4.19 -9.83 -11.07
C LYS A 29 -4.71 -8.59 -10.35
N LEU A 30 -3.80 -7.70 -9.94
CA LEU A 30 -4.08 -6.53 -9.12
C LEU A 30 -4.85 -5.46 -9.91
N MET A 31 -4.66 -5.39 -11.23
CA MET A 31 -5.42 -4.51 -12.12
C MET A 31 -6.94 -4.82 -12.10
N ASN A 32 -7.33 -6.05 -11.79
CA ASN A 32 -8.76 -6.42 -11.62
C ASN A 32 -9.35 -5.87 -10.30
N ALA A 33 -8.51 -5.31 -9.42
CA ALA A 33 -8.91 -4.69 -8.17
C ALA A 33 -8.36 -3.25 -8.08
N PRO A 34 -8.94 -2.27 -8.81
CA PRO A 34 -8.40 -0.92 -8.95
C PRO A 34 -8.13 -0.21 -7.61
N ARG A 35 -9.01 -0.38 -6.62
CA ARG A 35 -8.82 0.19 -5.28
C ARG A 35 -7.59 -0.37 -4.57
N LEU A 36 -7.33 -1.66 -4.74
CA LEU A 36 -6.17 -2.32 -4.14
C LEU A 36 -4.89 -1.88 -4.85
N TYR A 37 -4.94 -1.75 -6.18
CA TYR A 37 -3.86 -1.19 -6.99
C TYR A 37 -3.52 0.24 -6.55
N ALA A 38 -4.51 1.13 -6.48
CA ALA A 38 -4.32 2.51 -6.04
C ALA A 38 -3.77 2.62 -4.60
N THR A 39 -4.25 1.77 -3.69
CA THR A 39 -3.73 1.71 -2.31
C THR A 39 -2.26 1.29 -2.28
N PHE A 40 -1.89 0.27 -3.06
CA PHE A 40 -0.51 -0.20 -3.16
C PHE A 40 0.41 0.92 -3.70
N LEU A 41 0.01 1.59 -4.77
CA LEU A 41 0.81 2.65 -5.37
C LEU A 41 0.97 3.85 -4.43
N LEU A 42 -0.08 4.22 -3.71
CA LEU A 42 -0.01 5.29 -2.71
C LEU A 42 0.95 4.94 -1.57
N TRP A 43 0.87 3.71 -1.08
CA TRP A 43 1.78 3.21 -0.05
C TRP A 43 3.22 3.27 -0.55
N MET A 44 3.50 2.80 -1.77
CA MET A 44 4.85 2.78 -2.34
C MET A 44 5.42 4.20 -2.54
N LEU A 45 4.61 5.13 -3.05
CA LEU A 45 5.03 6.52 -3.19
C LEU A 45 5.29 7.20 -1.83
N SER A 46 4.51 6.85 -0.81
CA SER A 46 4.71 7.37 0.56
C SER A 46 6.01 6.82 1.16
N GLU A 47 6.29 5.52 1.00
CA GLU A 47 7.54 4.90 1.43
C GLU A 47 8.76 5.49 0.72
N LEU A 48 8.68 5.74 -0.60
CA LEU A 48 9.73 6.43 -1.34
C LEU A 48 10.02 7.82 -0.74
N PHE A 49 8.97 8.57 -0.41
CA PHE A 49 9.13 9.88 0.20
C PHE A 49 9.76 9.81 1.60
N GLU A 50 9.37 8.84 2.42
CA GLU A 50 9.84 8.67 3.80
C GLU A 50 11.26 8.11 3.87
N GLN A 51 11.61 7.14 3.03
CA GLN A 51 12.92 6.47 3.06
C GLN A 51 14.01 7.25 2.33
N LEU A 52 13.66 8.02 1.29
CA LEU A 52 14.68 8.72 0.51
C LEU A 52 15.12 10.05 1.15
N PRO A 53 16.44 10.33 1.18
CA PRO A 53 16.92 11.65 1.57
C PRO A 53 16.60 12.67 0.47
N GLU A 54 16.45 13.93 0.87
CA GLU A 54 16.35 15.04 -0.09
C GLU A 54 17.70 15.25 -0.77
N VAL A 55 17.69 15.36 -2.11
CA VAL A 55 18.93 15.32 -2.92
C VAL A 55 19.08 16.47 -3.90
N GLY A 56 18.20 17.48 -3.84
CA GLY A 56 18.32 18.65 -4.70
C GLY A 56 18.24 18.31 -6.19
N ASP A 57 19.03 19.00 -7.00
CA ASP A 57 19.00 18.86 -8.47
C ASP A 57 20.15 17.96 -8.94
N LEU A 58 19.87 16.66 -9.04
CA LEU A 58 20.83 15.67 -9.55
C LEU A 58 20.81 15.65 -11.07
N GLU A 59 21.98 15.41 -11.69
CA GLU A 59 22.08 15.23 -13.15
C GLU A 59 21.26 14.02 -13.64
N GLN A 60 21.15 12.98 -12.80
CA GLN A 60 20.35 11.79 -13.09
C GLN A 60 19.41 11.50 -11.92
N PRO A 61 18.16 11.09 -12.19
CA PRO A 61 17.23 10.70 -11.14
C PRO A 61 17.71 9.44 -10.43
N LYS A 62 17.41 9.32 -9.14
CA LYS A 62 17.64 8.10 -8.37
C LYS A 62 16.70 6.96 -8.79
N LEU A 63 15.49 7.33 -9.17
CA LEU A 63 14.45 6.40 -9.57
C LEU A 63 13.50 7.10 -10.55
N VAL A 64 13.02 6.38 -11.55
CA VAL A 64 11.93 6.82 -12.42
C VAL A 64 10.81 5.81 -12.36
N PHE A 65 9.62 6.27 -12.02
CA PHE A 65 8.43 5.43 -11.92
C PHE A 65 7.45 5.75 -13.04
N PHE A 66 7.06 4.73 -13.80
CA PHE A 66 6.03 4.80 -14.84
C PHE A 66 4.77 4.12 -14.33
N PHE A 67 3.70 4.91 -14.22
CA PHE A 67 2.35 4.43 -13.93
C PHE A 67 1.62 4.18 -15.24
N ASP A 68 1.62 2.93 -15.68
CA ASP A 68 0.78 2.52 -16.79
C ASP A 68 -0.68 2.44 -16.36
N GLU A 69 -1.58 2.75 -17.30
CA GLU A 69 -3.01 2.90 -17.06
C GLU A 69 -3.32 3.78 -15.84
N ALA A 70 -2.68 4.96 -15.79
CA ALA A 70 -2.80 5.92 -14.70
C ALA A 70 -4.25 6.31 -14.35
N HIS A 71 -5.18 6.17 -15.28
CA HIS A 71 -6.62 6.37 -15.04
C HIS A 71 -7.16 5.51 -13.88
N LEU A 72 -6.58 4.32 -13.64
CA LEU A 72 -6.95 3.44 -12.54
C LEU A 72 -6.68 4.04 -11.15
N LEU A 73 -5.77 5.01 -11.05
CA LEU A 73 -5.47 5.71 -9.79
C LEU A 73 -6.53 6.73 -9.42
N PHE A 74 -7.20 7.30 -10.42
CA PHE A 74 -8.04 8.49 -10.24
C PHE A 74 -9.52 8.21 -10.46
N ASN A 75 -9.86 7.14 -11.20
CA ASN A 75 -11.25 6.78 -11.44
C ASN A 75 -11.94 6.43 -10.11
N GLU A 76 -13.04 7.13 -9.80
CA GLU A 76 -13.79 7.03 -8.53
C GLU A 76 -12.93 7.25 -7.26
N ALA A 77 -11.75 7.86 -7.38
CA ALA A 77 -10.90 8.15 -6.25
C ALA A 77 -11.52 9.26 -5.37
N PRO A 78 -11.62 9.08 -4.04
CA PRO A 78 -12.05 10.14 -3.15
C PRO A 78 -11.14 11.37 -3.28
N LYS A 79 -11.69 12.57 -3.13
CA LYS A 79 -10.92 13.83 -3.27
C LYS A 79 -9.65 13.84 -2.41
N VAL A 80 -9.73 13.34 -1.18
CA VAL A 80 -8.59 13.25 -0.25
C VAL A 80 -7.47 12.36 -0.80
N LEU A 81 -7.81 11.29 -1.52
CA LEU A 81 -6.82 10.41 -2.16
C LEU A 81 -6.10 11.15 -3.29
N VAL A 82 -6.84 11.88 -4.12
CA VAL A 82 -6.28 12.70 -5.20
C VAL A 82 -5.34 13.77 -4.65
N GLU A 83 -5.78 14.53 -3.64
CA GLU A 83 -4.97 15.55 -2.96
C GLU A 83 -3.69 14.94 -2.35
N ARG A 84 -3.77 13.72 -1.80
CA ARG A 84 -2.60 13.01 -1.29
C ARG A 84 -1.65 12.60 -2.41
N ILE A 85 -2.15 12.07 -3.52
CA ILE A 85 -1.32 11.71 -4.68
C ILE A 85 -0.60 12.94 -5.22
N GLU A 86 -1.31 14.06 -5.41
CA GLU A 86 -0.72 15.33 -5.84
C GLU A 86 0.43 15.76 -4.93
N LEU A 87 0.20 15.75 -3.61
CA LEU A 87 1.21 16.11 -2.62
C LEU A 87 2.42 15.19 -2.72
N VAL A 88 2.22 13.88 -2.80
CA VAL A 88 3.33 12.92 -2.83
C VAL A 88 4.12 13.04 -4.12
N VAL A 89 3.47 13.14 -5.29
CA VAL A 89 4.14 13.36 -6.59
C VAL A 89 4.99 14.63 -6.56
N ARG A 90 4.48 15.71 -5.95
CA ARG A 90 5.25 16.95 -5.78
C ARG A 90 6.47 16.76 -4.87
N LEU A 91 6.33 16.03 -3.77
CA LEU A 91 7.39 15.86 -2.77
C LEU A 91 8.48 14.88 -3.20
N VAL A 92 8.14 13.77 -3.85
CA VAL A 92 9.14 12.78 -4.30
C VAL A 92 10.11 13.35 -5.33
N ARG A 93 9.72 14.42 -6.04
CA ARG A 93 10.60 15.14 -6.97
C ARG A 93 11.86 15.66 -6.28
N SER A 94 11.77 16.26 -5.08
CA SER A 94 12.96 16.76 -4.36
C SER A 94 13.84 15.63 -3.80
N LYS A 95 13.32 14.40 -3.78
CA LYS A 95 14.04 13.17 -3.46
C LYS A 95 14.75 12.54 -4.67
N GLY A 96 14.71 13.20 -5.83
CA GLY A 96 15.31 12.70 -7.07
C GLY A 96 14.50 11.58 -7.72
N VAL A 97 13.19 11.51 -7.46
CA VAL A 97 12.29 10.53 -8.09
C VAL A 97 11.48 11.21 -9.20
N GLY A 98 11.57 10.67 -10.42
CA GLY A 98 10.73 11.07 -11.54
C GLY A 98 9.44 10.24 -11.59
N VAL A 99 8.29 10.88 -11.77
CA VAL A 99 6.99 10.20 -11.92
C VAL A 99 6.41 10.50 -13.29
N TYR A 100 6.03 9.45 -14.02
CA TYR A 100 5.40 9.52 -15.32
C TYR A 100 4.05 8.79 -15.27
N PHE A 101 2.99 9.48 -15.66
CA PHE A 101 1.66 8.89 -15.82
C PHE A 101 1.41 8.60 -17.29
N VAL A 102 1.15 7.34 -17.61
CA VAL A 102 0.83 6.87 -18.96
C VAL A 102 -0.66 6.55 -18.99
N THR A 103 -1.39 7.20 -19.88
CA THR A 103 -2.84 7.06 -20.02
C THR A 103 -3.23 7.20 -21.47
N GLN A 104 -4.35 6.56 -21.85
CA GLN A 104 -4.93 6.69 -23.18
C GLN A 104 -5.62 8.05 -23.35
N ASN A 105 -6.24 8.57 -22.28
CA ASN A 105 -6.93 9.86 -22.30
C ASN A 105 -6.42 10.77 -21.17
N PRO A 106 -5.93 11.98 -21.49
CA PRO A 106 -5.43 12.90 -20.47
C PRO A 106 -6.52 13.42 -19.54
N LEU A 107 -7.79 13.42 -19.97
CA LEU A 107 -8.93 13.80 -19.11
C LEU A 107 -9.15 12.85 -17.94
N ASP A 108 -8.54 11.66 -17.95
CA ASP A 108 -8.63 10.70 -16.86
C ASP A 108 -7.66 11.02 -15.72
N ILE A 109 -6.78 12.02 -15.90
CA ILE A 109 -5.88 12.52 -14.86
C ILE A 109 -6.41 13.87 -14.36
N PRO A 110 -6.56 14.07 -13.04
CA PRO A 110 -7.03 15.34 -12.48
C PRO A 110 -6.10 16.52 -12.83
N ASP A 111 -6.70 17.69 -13.13
CA ASP A 111 -5.98 18.92 -13.48
C ASP A 111 -4.91 19.31 -12.46
N ALA A 112 -5.18 19.12 -11.17
CA ALA A 112 -4.23 19.44 -10.10
C ALA A 112 -2.95 18.58 -10.19
N VAL A 113 -3.08 17.31 -10.58
CA VAL A 113 -1.94 16.42 -10.82
C VAL A 113 -1.28 16.77 -12.15
N LEU A 114 -2.07 16.99 -13.22
CA LEU A 114 -1.55 17.42 -14.52
C LEU A 114 -0.70 18.69 -14.40
N ALA A 115 -1.08 19.65 -13.56
CA ALA A 115 -0.33 20.88 -13.34
C ALA A 115 1.07 20.64 -12.72
N GLN A 116 1.29 19.51 -12.06
CA GLN A 116 2.61 19.13 -11.53
C GLN A 116 3.50 18.44 -12.59
N LEU A 117 2.93 18.02 -13.73
CA LEU A 117 3.65 17.29 -14.78
C LEU A 117 4.18 18.25 -15.83
N GLY A 118 5.50 18.43 -15.82
CA GLY A 118 6.18 19.35 -16.74
C GLY A 118 6.55 18.75 -18.10
N ASN A 119 6.90 17.46 -18.14
CA ASN A 119 7.23 16.75 -19.38
C ASN A 119 5.95 16.22 -20.04
N ARG A 120 5.82 16.41 -21.36
CA ARG A 120 4.69 15.94 -22.15
C ARG A 120 5.19 15.16 -23.36
N VAL A 121 4.64 13.96 -23.52
CA VAL A 121 4.80 13.10 -24.69
C VAL A 121 3.41 12.68 -25.12
N GLN A 122 2.97 13.17 -26.27
CA GLN A 122 1.63 12.94 -26.79
C GLN A 122 1.69 12.17 -28.09
N HIS A 123 1.12 10.97 -28.10
CA HIS A 123 0.88 10.20 -29.31
C HIS A 123 -0.47 10.55 -29.95
N ALA A 124 -0.80 9.93 -31.08
CA ALA A 124 -2.05 10.17 -31.78
C ALA A 124 -3.27 9.97 -30.87
N LEU A 125 -4.20 10.94 -30.86
CA LEU A 125 -5.53 10.77 -30.27
C LEU A 125 -6.55 10.72 -31.41
N ARG A 126 -7.42 9.72 -31.37
CA ARG A 126 -8.50 9.59 -32.34
C ARG A 126 -9.73 10.29 -31.79
N ALA A 127 -10.18 11.34 -32.47
CA ALA A 127 -11.34 12.12 -32.06
C ALA A 127 -12.60 11.69 -32.83
N PHE A 128 -13.38 10.77 -32.26
CA PHE A 128 -14.67 10.34 -32.85
C PHE A 128 -15.88 10.86 -32.09
N THR A 129 -15.71 11.17 -30.81
CA THR A 129 -16.77 11.65 -29.93
C THR A 129 -16.51 13.09 -29.45
N PRO A 130 -17.54 13.81 -28.97
CA PRO A 130 -17.35 15.12 -28.34
C PRO A 130 -16.40 15.07 -27.12
N ARG A 131 -16.34 13.94 -26.41
CA ARG A 131 -15.39 13.75 -25.29
C ARG A 131 -13.96 13.71 -25.82
N ASP A 132 -13.72 13.02 -26.93
CA ASP A 132 -12.38 12.92 -27.52
C ASP A 132 -11.92 14.27 -28.08
N GLN A 133 -12.81 15.04 -28.70
CA GLN A 133 -12.50 16.40 -29.16
C GLN A 133 -12.10 17.30 -27.99
N LYS A 134 -12.81 17.20 -26.86
CA LYS A 134 -12.40 17.90 -25.63
C LYS A 134 -11.04 17.45 -25.12
N ALA A 135 -10.75 16.15 -25.19
CA ALA A 135 -9.44 15.62 -24.79
C ALA A 135 -8.33 16.19 -25.67
N VAL A 136 -8.49 16.16 -27.00
CA VAL A 136 -7.53 16.74 -27.96
C VAL A 136 -7.27 18.21 -27.67
N LYS A 137 -8.33 18.99 -27.47
CA LYS A 137 -8.21 20.41 -27.15
C LYS A 137 -7.52 20.67 -25.81
N ALA A 138 -7.90 19.92 -24.77
CA ALA A 138 -7.28 20.03 -23.45
C ALA A 138 -5.78 19.71 -23.53
N THR A 139 -5.41 18.64 -24.22
CA THR A 139 -4.01 18.28 -24.46
C THR A 139 -3.26 19.41 -25.14
N ALA A 140 -3.78 19.93 -26.26
CA ALA A 140 -3.14 20.98 -27.03
C ALA A 140 -2.88 22.24 -26.19
N GLN A 141 -3.80 22.59 -25.28
CA GLN A 141 -3.68 23.73 -24.38
C GLN A 141 -2.61 23.54 -23.29
N THR A 142 -2.34 22.31 -22.88
CA THR A 142 -1.29 22.02 -21.88
C THR A 142 0.12 22.02 -22.46
N MET A 143 0.26 22.03 -23.79
CA MET A 143 1.54 22.01 -24.48
C MET A 143 2.00 23.42 -24.85
N ARG A 144 3.32 23.64 -24.83
CA ARG A 144 3.88 24.95 -25.20
C ARG A 144 3.75 25.15 -26.71
N GLN A 145 3.06 26.23 -27.07
CA GLN A 145 2.74 26.55 -28.47
C GLN A 145 3.99 26.76 -29.33
N LYS A 146 3.92 26.32 -30.59
CA LYS A 146 4.96 26.51 -31.61
C LYS A 146 4.38 27.30 -32.79
N PRO A 147 4.95 28.47 -33.15
CA PRO A 147 4.53 29.19 -34.34
C PRO A 147 4.63 28.29 -35.60
N GLY A 148 3.56 28.25 -36.40
CA GLY A 148 3.50 27.43 -37.61
C GLY A 148 3.13 25.96 -37.39
N LEU A 149 2.90 25.52 -36.16
CA LEU A 149 2.36 24.19 -35.85
C LEU A 149 1.01 24.34 -35.15
N ASP A 150 -0.06 23.91 -35.80
CA ASP A 150 -1.35 23.72 -35.13
C ASP A 150 -1.29 22.43 -34.32
N ILE A 151 -1.14 22.56 -33.01
CA ILE A 151 -1.02 21.42 -32.10
C ILE A 151 -2.32 20.61 -32.06
N GLU A 152 -3.48 21.27 -32.10
CA GLU A 152 -4.79 20.59 -32.02
C GLU A 152 -5.01 19.72 -33.25
N ALA A 153 -4.76 20.27 -34.45
CA ALA A 153 -4.81 19.51 -35.69
C ALA A 153 -3.74 18.40 -35.71
N ALA A 154 -2.50 18.73 -35.36
CA ALA A 154 -1.39 17.79 -35.39
C ALA A 154 -1.64 16.54 -34.54
N ILE A 155 -2.22 16.67 -33.34
CA ILE A 155 -2.56 15.53 -32.46
C ILE A 155 -3.41 14.48 -33.19
N THR A 156 -4.37 14.92 -34.01
CA THR A 156 -5.28 14.01 -34.74
C THR A 156 -4.64 13.38 -35.97
N GLU A 157 -3.66 14.08 -36.57
CA GLU A 157 -2.97 13.72 -37.80
C GLU A 157 -1.70 12.88 -37.58
N LEU A 158 -1.25 12.71 -36.34
CA LEU A 158 -0.09 11.87 -36.00
C LEU A 158 -0.27 10.45 -36.57
N ALA A 159 0.77 9.98 -37.26
CA ALA A 159 0.93 8.61 -37.72
C ALA A 159 1.54 7.72 -36.63
N VAL A 160 1.53 6.41 -36.87
CA VAL A 160 2.21 5.44 -36.00
C VAL A 160 3.70 5.76 -35.97
N GLY A 161 4.26 5.83 -34.76
CA GLY A 161 5.66 6.21 -34.55
C GLY A 161 5.91 7.71 -34.49
N GLU A 162 4.89 8.57 -34.65
CA GLU A 162 5.03 10.00 -34.40
C GLU A 162 4.50 10.39 -33.01
N ALA A 163 5.05 11.48 -32.48
CA ALA A 163 4.59 12.10 -31.24
C ALA A 163 4.78 13.62 -31.27
N LEU A 164 3.98 14.34 -30.48
CA LEU A 164 4.28 15.70 -30.06
C LEU A 164 4.98 15.67 -28.71
N ILE A 165 6.13 16.32 -28.59
CA ILE A 165 6.95 16.30 -27.39
C ILE A 165 7.26 17.73 -26.91
N SER A 166 7.10 17.95 -25.62
CA SER A 166 7.49 19.17 -24.90
C SER A 166 8.12 18.77 -23.58
N LEU A 167 9.45 18.88 -23.47
CA LEU A 167 10.21 18.50 -22.27
C LEU A 167 10.66 19.75 -21.50
N LEU A 168 10.98 19.61 -20.22
CA LEU A 168 11.53 20.71 -19.45
C LEU A 168 12.97 21.04 -19.89
N ASP A 169 13.30 22.33 -19.98
CA ASP A 169 14.66 22.83 -20.13
C ASP A 169 15.43 22.79 -18.81
N ALA A 170 16.72 23.12 -18.84
CA ALA A 170 17.58 23.16 -17.64
C ALA A 170 17.12 24.17 -16.57
N LYS A 171 16.15 25.04 -16.87
CA LYS A 171 15.52 25.97 -15.91
C LYS A 171 14.14 25.48 -15.47
N GLY A 172 13.77 24.25 -15.80
CA GLY A 172 12.47 23.67 -15.47
C GLY A 172 11.30 24.26 -16.24
N ARG A 173 11.54 24.91 -17.39
CA ARG A 173 10.48 25.49 -18.24
C ARG A 173 10.18 24.57 -19.41
N PRO A 174 8.91 24.35 -19.77
CA PRO A 174 8.58 23.55 -20.95
C PRO A 174 9.23 24.11 -22.22
N SER A 175 9.89 23.25 -23.00
CA SER A 175 10.42 23.55 -24.32
C SER A 175 9.28 23.75 -25.32
N VAL A 176 9.57 24.37 -26.46
CA VAL A 176 8.57 24.48 -27.54
C VAL A 176 8.19 23.07 -27.99
N THR A 177 6.91 22.85 -28.28
CA THR A 177 6.41 21.54 -28.71
C THR A 177 6.92 21.22 -30.11
N GLU A 178 7.46 20.01 -30.26
CA GLU A 178 7.99 19.50 -31.52
C GLU A 178 7.24 18.24 -31.97
N ARG A 179 6.96 18.13 -33.27
CA ARG A 179 6.52 16.87 -33.89
C ARG A 179 7.76 16.06 -34.24
N VAL A 180 7.86 14.86 -33.70
CA VAL A 180 9.03 14.00 -33.82
C VAL A 180 8.66 12.58 -34.20
N TYR A 181 9.63 11.85 -34.73
CA TYR A 181 9.56 10.40 -34.89
C TYR A 181 10.20 9.72 -33.67
N VAL A 182 9.50 8.75 -33.12
CA VAL A 182 9.93 7.93 -31.99
C VAL A 182 10.62 6.69 -32.53
N LEU A 183 11.87 6.48 -32.11
CA LEU A 183 12.61 5.27 -32.45
C LEU A 183 11.90 4.05 -31.84
N PRO A 184 11.68 2.95 -32.60
CA PRO A 184 11.09 1.74 -32.04
C PRO A 184 11.99 1.17 -30.94
N PRO A 185 11.41 0.53 -29.91
CA PRO A 185 12.19 -0.06 -28.83
C PRO A 185 13.05 -1.21 -29.36
N GLY A 186 14.26 -1.35 -28.82
CA GLY A 186 15.15 -2.48 -29.09
C GLY A 186 14.74 -3.80 -28.42
N SER A 187 13.48 -3.91 -28.00
CA SER A 187 12.93 -5.06 -27.27
C SER A 187 12.05 -5.93 -28.16
N GLN A 188 11.75 -7.14 -27.69
CA GLN A 188 10.72 -7.99 -28.30
C GLN A 188 9.37 -7.26 -28.33
N ILE A 189 8.69 -7.31 -29.48
CA ILE A 189 7.28 -6.89 -29.59
C ILE A 189 6.41 -8.07 -29.21
N GLY A 190 5.51 -7.87 -28.24
CA GLY A 190 4.62 -8.90 -27.72
C GLY A 190 5.10 -9.56 -26.43
N PRO A 191 4.24 -10.36 -25.78
CA PRO A 191 4.55 -10.97 -24.50
C PRO A 191 5.70 -11.98 -24.63
N ILE A 192 6.50 -12.08 -23.56
CA ILE A 192 7.52 -13.12 -23.41
C ILE A 192 6.88 -14.49 -23.18
N THR A 193 7.59 -15.56 -23.55
CA THR A 193 7.18 -16.93 -23.24
C THR A 193 7.33 -17.23 -21.74
N ALA A 194 6.71 -18.31 -21.27
CA ALA A 194 6.82 -18.74 -19.87
C ALA A 194 8.27 -19.10 -19.50
N GLU A 195 9.01 -19.71 -20.42
CA GLU A 195 10.41 -20.10 -20.25
C GLU A 195 11.32 -18.87 -20.16
N GLN A 196 11.11 -17.88 -21.04
CA GLN A 196 11.81 -16.60 -20.98
C GLN A 196 11.54 -15.89 -19.65
N ARG A 197 10.29 -15.87 -19.19
CA ARG A 197 9.92 -15.29 -17.89
C ARG A 197 10.64 -15.99 -16.74
N GLN A 198 10.65 -17.32 -16.73
CA GLN A 198 11.30 -18.11 -15.69
C GLN A 198 12.81 -17.82 -15.65
N ALA A 199 13.45 -17.74 -16.81
CA ALA A 199 14.87 -17.39 -16.91
C ALA A 199 15.14 -15.97 -16.39
N LEU A 200 14.30 -14.98 -16.70
CA LEU A 200 14.43 -13.62 -16.19
C LEU A 200 14.28 -13.55 -14.67
N LEU A 201 13.32 -14.30 -14.09
CA LEU A 201 13.13 -14.37 -12.64
C LEU A 201 14.35 -15.01 -11.96
N GLN A 202 14.87 -16.12 -12.49
CA GLN A 202 16.02 -16.82 -11.94
C GLN A 202 17.32 -16.00 -11.98
N ASN A 203 17.48 -15.15 -13.01
CA ASN A 203 18.66 -14.30 -13.17
C ASN A 203 18.45 -12.87 -12.60
N SER A 204 17.32 -12.62 -11.93
CA SER A 204 17.06 -11.34 -11.31
C SER A 204 17.98 -11.11 -10.10
N LEU A 205 18.35 -9.85 -9.84
CA LEU A 205 19.12 -9.47 -8.66
C LEU A 205 18.39 -9.82 -7.34
N VAL A 206 17.06 -9.90 -7.39
CA VAL A 206 16.21 -10.23 -6.24
C VAL A 206 15.69 -11.67 -6.27
N ALA A 207 16.29 -12.53 -7.10
CA ALA A 207 15.96 -13.95 -7.16
C ALA A 207 16.15 -14.61 -5.79
N GLY A 208 15.17 -15.42 -5.39
CA GLY A 208 15.14 -16.12 -4.10
C GLY A 208 14.63 -15.29 -2.91
N VAL A 209 14.36 -13.99 -3.09
CA VAL A 209 13.84 -13.10 -2.05
C VAL A 209 12.32 -13.17 -2.01
N TYR A 210 11.67 -12.80 -3.12
CA TYR A 210 10.21 -12.61 -3.16
C TYR A 210 9.43 -13.87 -3.54
N GLU A 211 10.07 -14.94 -4.03
CA GLU A 211 9.37 -16.19 -4.33
C GLU A 211 9.03 -17.01 -3.08
N LYS A 212 9.68 -16.72 -1.95
CA LYS A 212 9.48 -17.44 -0.68
C LYS A 212 8.40 -16.74 0.13
N VAL A 213 7.15 -17.10 -0.11
CA VAL A 213 6.03 -16.64 0.73
C VAL A 213 6.23 -17.17 2.15
N GLN A 214 6.56 -16.29 3.08
CA GLN A 214 6.54 -16.60 4.50
C GLN A 214 5.13 -16.33 5.05
N ASP A 215 4.53 -17.37 5.62
CA ASP A 215 3.29 -17.24 6.38
C ASP A 215 3.65 -17.12 7.87
N ARG A 216 3.48 -15.93 8.44
CA ARG A 216 3.71 -15.73 9.87
C ARG A 216 2.42 -15.98 10.63
N GLU A 217 2.51 -16.80 11.67
CA GLU A 217 1.47 -16.90 12.69
C GLU A 217 1.10 -15.50 13.21
N SER A 218 -0.14 -15.10 12.94
CA SER A 218 -0.66 -13.80 13.32
C SER A 218 -0.73 -13.65 14.84
N ALA A 219 -0.68 -12.41 15.32
CA ALA A 219 -0.88 -12.13 16.74
C ALA A 219 -2.25 -12.67 17.23
N TYR A 220 -3.26 -12.70 16.36
CA TYR A 220 -4.57 -13.28 16.64
C TYR A 220 -4.49 -14.80 16.86
N GLU A 221 -3.82 -15.54 15.97
CA GLU A 221 -3.62 -16.99 16.11
C GLU A 221 -2.79 -17.35 17.35
N LYS A 222 -1.78 -16.54 17.68
CA LYS A 222 -1.00 -16.72 18.93
C LYS A 222 -1.84 -16.46 20.18
N LEU A 223 -2.73 -15.47 20.15
CA LEU A 223 -3.63 -15.17 21.27
C LEU A 223 -4.72 -16.24 21.41
N GLN A 224 -5.29 -16.71 20.30
CA GLN A 224 -6.29 -17.77 20.28
C GLN A 224 -5.70 -19.12 20.69
N GLY A 225 -4.49 -19.44 20.22
CA GLY A 225 -3.71 -20.60 20.63
C GLY A 225 -3.37 -20.57 22.12
N ARG A 226 -3.00 -19.41 22.69
CA ARG A 226 -2.81 -19.24 24.15
C ARG A 226 -4.11 -19.42 24.93
N ALA A 227 -5.23 -18.91 24.42
CA ALA A 227 -6.54 -19.07 25.06
C ALA A 227 -6.98 -20.55 25.04
N GLN A 228 -6.77 -21.26 23.93
CA GLN A 228 -7.03 -22.69 23.82
C GLN A 228 -6.07 -23.53 24.70
N ALA A 229 -4.78 -23.20 24.73
CA ALA A 229 -3.82 -23.87 25.61
C ALA A 229 -4.13 -23.65 27.10
N GLY A 230 -4.61 -22.46 27.48
CA GLY A 230 -5.08 -22.18 28.84
C GLY A 230 -6.37 -22.92 29.21
N ALA A 231 -7.28 -23.11 28.26
CA ALA A 231 -8.50 -23.90 28.46
C ALA A 231 -8.23 -25.41 28.57
N SER A 232 -7.29 -25.92 27.78
CA SER A 232 -6.86 -27.33 27.83
C SER A 232 -6.09 -27.66 29.12
N ALA A 233 -5.29 -26.73 29.64
CA ALA A 233 -4.61 -26.89 30.93
C ALA A 233 -5.57 -26.91 32.13
N ALA A 234 -6.73 -26.24 32.02
CA ALA A 234 -7.78 -26.28 33.04
C ALA A 234 -8.61 -27.59 33.01
N GLN A 235 -8.58 -28.35 31.90
CA GLN A 235 -9.22 -29.67 31.80
C GLN A 235 -8.33 -30.84 32.25
N THR A 236 -7.03 -30.62 32.45
CA THR A 236 -6.09 -31.64 32.93
C THR A 236 -5.84 -31.63 34.44
N LEU A 237 -6.63 -30.86 35.22
CA LEU A 237 -6.68 -31.04 36.67
C LEU A 237 -7.36 -32.39 36.96
N PRO A 238 -6.70 -33.35 37.65
CA PRO A 238 -7.29 -34.64 37.95
C PRO A 238 -8.56 -34.44 38.78
N GLY A 239 -9.71 -34.74 38.17
CA GLY A 239 -10.96 -34.91 38.88
C GLY A 239 -10.80 -36.03 39.90
N GLY A 240 -10.65 -35.66 41.16
CA GLY A 240 -10.63 -36.57 42.28
C GLY A 240 -11.95 -37.33 42.35
N GLY A 241 -11.89 -38.62 42.03
CA GLY A 241 -12.97 -39.58 42.26
C GLY A 241 -12.43 -40.79 43.00
N ALA A 242 -12.78 -40.90 44.29
CA ALA A 242 -13.41 -42.07 44.92
C ALA A 242 -13.04 -42.25 46.41
N ALA A 243 -14.10 -42.22 47.22
CA ALA A 243 -14.38 -43.01 48.42
C ALA A 243 -13.42 -43.01 49.63
N GLY A 244 -13.96 -42.60 50.78
CA GLY A 244 -13.44 -42.94 52.10
C GLY A 244 -14.13 -42.15 53.22
N GLN A 245 -15.12 -42.75 53.88
CA GLN A 245 -15.63 -42.30 55.17
C GLN A 245 -14.49 -42.21 56.18
N THR A 246 -14.30 -41.07 56.85
CA THR A 246 -14.06 -41.08 58.30
C THR A 246 -14.32 -39.71 58.93
N ASP A 247 -15.01 -39.81 60.06
CA ASP A 247 -15.30 -38.81 61.06
C ASP A 247 -14.01 -38.20 61.65
N SER A 248 -13.92 -36.87 61.75
CA SER A 248 -12.93 -36.14 62.59
C SER A 248 -13.12 -34.63 62.44
N GLY A 249 -13.54 -33.97 63.51
CA GLY A 249 -13.83 -32.54 63.54
C GLY A 249 -12.62 -31.59 63.42
N GLY A 250 -12.96 -30.30 63.38
CA GLY A 250 -12.06 -29.20 63.69
C GLY A 250 -11.44 -28.47 62.49
N ILE A 251 -11.72 -27.17 62.40
CA ILE A 251 -10.91 -26.11 61.75
C ILE A 251 -10.92 -26.05 60.21
N MET A 252 -11.20 -27.13 59.47
CA MET A 252 -11.22 -27.10 57.99
C MET A 252 -12.55 -26.62 57.35
N GLY A 253 -13.64 -26.58 58.11
CA GLY A 253 -14.95 -26.13 57.62
C GLY A 253 -15.03 -24.61 57.37
N GLY A 254 -14.45 -23.81 58.27
CA GLY A 254 -14.55 -22.35 58.20
C GLY A 254 -13.78 -21.71 57.04
N LEU A 255 -12.76 -22.39 56.50
CA LEU A 255 -11.98 -21.88 55.35
C LEU A 255 -12.67 -22.14 54.01
N LYS A 256 -13.48 -23.21 53.91
CA LYS A 256 -14.28 -23.51 52.72
C LYS A 256 -15.45 -22.53 52.55
N ASP A 257 -16.06 -22.13 53.66
CA ASP A 257 -17.20 -21.21 53.66
C ASP A 257 -16.82 -19.79 53.19
N VAL A 258 -15.59 -19.34 53.45
CA VAL A 258 -15.06 -18.05 52.97
C VAL A 258 -14.75 -18.06 51.47
N LEU A 259 -14.43 -19.23 50.90
CA LEU A 259 -14.07 -19.38 49.48
C LEU A 259 -15.28 -19.63 48.59
N PHE A 260 -16.27 -20.40 49.03
CA PHE A 260 -17.39 -20.86 48.20
C PHE A 260 -18.75 -20.24 48.55
N GLY A 261 -18.85 -19.46 49.63
CA GLY A 261 -20.10 -18.84 50.06
C GLY A 261 -20.98 -19.79 50.88
N THR A 262 -21.82 -19.22 51.73
CA THR A 262 -22.70 -19.99 52.63
C THR A 262 -24.17 -19.73 52.32
N THR A 263 -25.01 -20.73 52.58
CA THR A 263 -26.48 -20.61 52.50
C THR A 263 -27.04 -20.62 53.91
N GLY A 264 -27.63 -19.50 54.35
CA GLY A 264 -28.19 -19.37 55.69
C GLY A 264 -29.55 -20.09 55.86
N PRO A 265 -29.99 -20.37 57.10
CA PRO A 265 -31.19 -21.17 57.39
C PRO A 265 -32.54 -20.49 57.04
N ARG A 266 -32.52 -19.35 56.34
CA ARG A 266 -33.70 -18.69 55.75
C ARG A 266 -33.56 -18.40 54.24
N GLY A 267 -32.63 -19.06 53.55
CA GLY A 267 -32.54 -19.05 52.07
C GLY A 267 -31.79 -17.87 51.45
N GLY A 268 -31.01 -17.11 52.22
CA GLY A 268 -30.08 -16.10 51.68
C GLY A 268 -28.75 -16.75 51.29
N VAL A 269 -28.33 -16.58 50.04
CA VAL A 269 -27.03 -17.02 49.51
C VAL A 269 -26.08 -15.82 49.50
N HIS A 270 -24.93 -15.94 50.17
CA HIS A 270 -23.84 -14.97 50.07
C HIS A 270 -22.71 -15.55 49.19
N ASP A 271 -22.48 -14.94 48.03
CA ASP A 271 -21.43 -15.35 47.07
C ASP A 271 -20.01 -15.23 47.68
N GLY A 272 -19.18 -16.26 47.51
CA GLY A 272 -17.78 -16.28 47.95
C GLY A 272 -16.83 -15.41 47.10
N LEU A 273 -15.61 -15.16 47.63
CA LEU A 273 -14.62 -14.24 47.06
C LEU A 273 -14.15 -14.61 45.63
N ALA A 274 -14.16 -15.89 45.24
CA ALA A 274 -13.79 -16.29 43.89
C ALA A 274 -14.83 -15.87 42.84
N GLN A 275 -16.12 -15.91 43.21
CA GLN A 275 -17.23 -15.57 42.33
C GLN A 275 -17.35 -14.04 42.12
N SER A 276 -17.01 -13.25 43.13
CA SER A 276 -16.97 -11.78 43.04
C SER A 276 -15.79 -11.26 42.21
N MET A 277 -14.64 -11.97 42.21
CA MET A 277 -13.50 -11.63 41.35
C MET A 277 -13.76 -11.96 39.87
N ALA A 278 -14.40 -13.10 39.56
CA ALA A 278 -14.79 -13.46 38.20
C ALA A 278 -15.84 -12.48 37.61
N LYS A 279 -16.86 -12.08 38.40
CA LYS A 279 -17.86 -11.09 37.97
C LYS A 279 -17.27 -9.69 37.77
N SER A 280 -16.25 -9.32 38.54
CA SER A 280 -15.56 -8.02 38.41
C SER A 280 -14.64 -7.96 37.19
N ALA A 281 -14.00 -9.08 36.82
CA ALA A 281 -13.24 -9.17 35.57
C ALA A 281 -14.14 -9.01 34.34
N VAL A 282 -15.32 -9.67 34.32
CA VAL A 282 -16.27 -9.58 33.19
C VAL A 282 -16.88 -8.18 33.05
N ARG A 283 -17.18 -7.48 34.15
CA ARG A 283 -17.70 -6.11 34.08
C ARG A 283 -16.64 -5.06 33.71
N THR A 284 -15.38 -5.29 34.06
CA THR A 284 -14.29 -4.36 33.72
C THR A 284 -13.82 -4.54 32.27
N MET A 285 -13.98 -5.72 31.68
CA MET A 285 -13.65 -5.98 30.26
C MET A 285 -14.67 -5.39 29.27
N GLY A 286 -15.87 -5.01 29.71
CA GLY A 286 -16.94 -4.50 28.84
C GLY A 286 -16.91 -3.01 28.49
N SER A 287 -16.16 -2.17 29.21
CA SER A 287 -16.26 -0.70 29.05
C SER A 287 -14.95 0.05 28.76
N THR A 288 -13.80 -0.63 28.72
CA THR A 288 -12.48 0.03 28.53
C THR A 288 -11.72 -0.44 27.28
N VAL A 289 -12.01 -1.62 26.74
CA VAL A 289 -11.29 -2.18 25.56
C VAL A 289 -11.67 -1.46 24.24
N GLY A 290 -12.81 -0.77 24.20
CA GLY A 290 -13.26 -0.05 23.00
C GLY A 290 -12.60 1.32 22.75
N ARG A 291 -11.90 1.91 23.72
CA ARG A 291 -11.30 3.27 23.58
C ARG A 291 -9.79 3.29 23.41
N GLU A 292 -9.08 2.20 23.69
CA GLU A 292 -7.62 2.13 23.53
C GLU A 292 -7.18 1.59 22.16
N ILE A 293 -7.98 0.74 21.51
CA ILE A 293 -7.67 0.21 20.18
C ILE A 293 -7.65 1.33 19.12
N ILE A 294 -8.49 2.36 19.29
CA ILE A 294 -8.51 3.53 18.39
C ILE A 294 -7.27 4.42 18.57
N ARG A 295 -6.63 4.41 19.76
CA ARG A 295 -5.41 5.19 20.02
C ARG A 295 -4.12 4.43 19.72
N GLY A 296 -4.11 3.10 19.88
CA GLY A 296 -2.94 2.26 19.61
C GLY A 296 -2.55 2.19 18.14
N VAL A 297 -3.53 2.20 17.23
CA VAL A 297 -3.27 2.16 15.77
C VAL A 297 -2.91 3.53 15.20
N LEU A 298 -3.26 4.62 15.89
CA LEU A 298 -2.93 5.99 15.48
C LEU A 298 -1.65 6.55 16.14
N GLY A 299 -1.22 6.00 17.28
CA GLY A 299 0.01 6.39 17.97
C GLY A 299 1.29 5.75 17.44
N SER A 300 1.20 4.59 16.75
CA SER A 300 2.37 3.94 16.14
C SER A 300 2.72 4.48 14.75
N ILE A 301 1.90 5.39 14.21
CA ILE A 301 2.12 6.09 12.93
C ILE A 301 2.63 7.54 13.15
N PHE A 302 2.55 8.06 14.39
CA PHE A 302 3.13 9.36 14.75
C PHE A 302 3.82 9.29 16.11
N GLY A 303 5.14 9.08 16.14
CA GLY A 303 5.88 9.28 17.38
C GLY A 303 7.34 8.86 17.35
N GLY A 304 8.22 9.75 16.91
CA GLY A 304 9.66 9.55 17.01
C GLY A 304 10.46 10.86 16.95
N GLY A 305 10.21 11.79 17.88
CA GLY A 305 10.97 13.05 17.95
C GLY A 305 11.06 13.62 19.37
N LYS A 306 12.07 13.17 20.11
CA LYS A 306 12.99 14.02 20.92
C LYS A 306 13.94 13.15 21.77
N ARG A 307 15.21 13.14 21.37
CA ARG A 307 16.33 13.57 22.20
C ARG A 307 17.29 14.34 21.33
#